data_AF-A0A372GCA8-F1
#
_entry.id   AF-A0A372GCA8-F1
#
_cell.length_a   1.000
_cell.length_b   1.000
_cell.length_c   1.000
_cell.angle_alpha   90.00
_cell.angle_beta   90.00
_cell.angle_gamma   90.00
#
_symmetry.space_group_name_H-M   'P 1'
#
loop_
_entity.id
_entity.type
_entity.pdbx_description
1 polymer ?
#
loop_
_entity_poly.entity_id
_entity_poly.type
_entity_poly.pdbx_seq_one_letter_code
_entity_poly.pdbx_strand_id
1 'polypeptide(L)' 'MKRTLRNLERDGMLVRTVYPTVPPKVEYTATAMARELKGAFEQLAAWALRHQDAIGAARDAYDRAHTKPVAVGTETR' A
#
# COMPACT_ATOMS: atom_id res chain seq x y z
N MET A 1 -16.53 -1.73 7.89
CA MET A 1 -16.59 -2.15 6.47
C MET A 1 -17.63 -1.42 5.60
N LYS A 2 -18.90 -1.27 6.00
CA LYS A 2 -19.98 -0.71 5.13
C LYS A 2 -19.77 0.71 4.57
N ARG A 3 -19.05 1.57 5.30
CA ARG A 3 -18.81 2.96 4.86
C ARG A 3 -17.82 3.03 3.69
N THR A 4 -16.81 2.15 3.68
CA THR A 4 -15.81 2.07 2.61
C THR A 4 -16.43 1.62 1.29
N LEU A 5 -17.28 0.58 1.30
CA LEU A 5 -17.92 0.09 0.07
C LEU A 5 -18.86 1.12 -0.55
N ARG A 6 -19.65 1.83 0.27
CA ARG A 6 -20.52 2.91 -0.21
C ARG A 6 -19.75 4.09 -0.80
N ASN A 7 -18.60 4.43 -0.21
CA ASN A 7 -17.74 5.47 -0.76
C ASN A 7 -17.16 5.02 -2.11
N LEU A 8 -16.63 3.80 -2.19
CA LEU A 8 -16.11 3.25 -3.44
C LEU A 8 -17.18 3.11 -4.54
N GLU A 9 -18.42 2.78 -4.17
CA GLU A 9 -19.56 2.78 -5.09
C GLU A 9 -19.87 4.21 -5.59
N ARG A 10 -19.94 5.18 -4.66
CA ARG A 10 -20.14 6.61 -4.98
C ARG A 10 -19.03 7.17 -5.87
N ASP A 11 -17.79 6.74 -5.64
CA ASP A 11 -16.62 7.18 -6.40
C ASP A 11 -16.50 6.46 -7.76
N GLY A 12 -17.42 5.55 -8.11
CA GLY A 12 -17.42 4.81 -9.38
C GLY A 12 -16.41 3.66 -9.45
N MET A 13 -15.84 3.27 -8.32
CA MET A 13 -14.86 2.17 -8.23
C MET A 13 -15.53 0.80 -8.13
N LEU A 14 -16.74 0.75 -7.57
CA LEU A 14 -17.53 -0.47 -7.43
C LEU A 14 -18.92 -0.32 -8.04
N VAL A 15 -19.42 -1.40 -8.63
CA VAL A 15 -20.84 -1.57 -8.98
C VAL A 15 -21.47 -2.52 -7.98
N ARG A 16 -22.62 -2.14 -7.45
CA ARG A 16 -23.40 -2.95 -6.52
C ARG A 16 -24.58 -3.61 -7.26
N THR A 17 -24.62 -4.94 -7.23
CA THR A 17 -25.71 -5.74 -7.81
C THR A 17 -26.48 -6.42 -6.70
N VAL A 18 -27.81 -6.26 -6.69
CA VAL A 18 -28.71 -6.93 -5.74
C VAL A 18 -29.47 -8.03 -6.46
N TYR A 19 -29.36 -9.25 -5.95
CA TYR A 19 -30.09 -10.40 -6.49
C TYR A 19 -31.30 -10.70 -5.59
N PRO A 20 -32.51 -10.79 -6.17
CA PRO A 20 -33.73 -11.12 -5.44
C PRO A 20 -33.78 -12.63 -5.17
N THR A 21 -32.97 -13.09 -4.22
CA THR A 21 -32.96 -14.47 -3.69
C THR A 21 -33.51 -14.50 -2.27
N VAL A 22 -33.80 -15.69 -1.74
CA VAL A 22 -34.09 -15.89 -0.30
C VAL A 22 -32.96 -16.73 0.30
N PRO A 23 -32.10 -16.16 1.15
CA PRO A 23 -32.03 -14.74 1.55
C PRO A 23 -31.48 -13.84 0.41
N PRO A 24 -31.73 -12.51 0.45
CA PRO A 24 -31.24 -11.58 -0.58
C PRO A 24 -29.71 -11.56 -0.63
N LYS A 25 -29.16 -11.65 -1.84
CA LYS A 25 -27.71 -11.62 -2.07
C LYS A 25 -27.30 -10.27 -2.67
N VAL A 26 -26.19 -9.72 -2.17
CA VAL A 26 -25.60 -8.48 -2.70
C VAL A 26 -24.16 -8.78 -3.11
N GLU A 27 -23.81 -8.40 -4.33
CA GLU A 27 -22.43 -8.49 -4.84
C GLU A 27 -21.91 -7.09 -5.16
N TYR A 28 -20.61 -6.91 -4.95
CA TYR A 28 -19.88 -5.74 -5.38
C TYR A 28 -18.80 -6.17 -6.37
N THR A 29 -18.75 -5.51 -7.52
CA THR A 29 -17.81 -5.82 -8.58
C THR A 29 -16.97 -4.58 -8.89
N ALA A 30 -15.65 -4.76 -9.06
CA ALA A 30 -14.78 -3.68 -9.49
C ALA A 30 -15.19 -3.17 -10.88
N THR A 31 -15.16 -1.86 -11.06
CA THR A 31 -15.31 -1.24 -12.40
C THR A 31 -14.01 -1.37 -13.20
N ALA A 32 -14.06 -0.97 -14.47
CA ALA A 32 -12.85 -0.86 -15.29
C ALA A 32 -11.84 0.12 -14.67
N MET A 33 -12.32 1.25 -14.16
CA MET A 33 -11.49 2.26 -13.48
C MET A 33 -10.80 1.69 -12.23
N ALA A 34 -11.50 0.94 -11.38
CA ALA A 34 -10.88 0.31 -10.22
C ALA A 34 -9.86 -0.77 -10.60
N ARG A 35 -10.09 -1.51 -11.69
CA ARG A 35 -9.13 -2.49 -12.21
C ARG A 35 -7.87 -1.83 -12.77
N GLU A 36 -8.01 -0.70 -13.45
CA GLU A 36 -6.88 0.09 -13.93
C GLU A 36 -6.02 0.61 -12.77
N LEU A 37 -6.66 1.18 -11.75
CA LEU A 37 -5.97 1.64 -10.53
C LEU A 37 -5.22 0.50 -9.84
N LYS A 38 -5.85 -0.68 -9.74
CA LYS A 38 -5.17 -1.88 -9.24
C LYS A 38 -3.92 -2.20 -10.06
N GLY A 39 -4.01 -2.15 -11.39
CA GLY A 39 -2.85 -2.36 -12.26
C GLY A 39 -1.73 -1.34 -12.03
N ALA A 40 -2.04 -0.07 -11.76
CA ALA A 40 -1.04 0.93 -11.39
C ALA A 40 -0.35 0.60 -10.06
N PHE A 41 -1.10 0.17 -9.04
CA PHE A 41 -0.53 -0.26 -7.77
C PHE A 41 0.34 -1.51 -7.90
N GLU A 42 -0.05 -2.47 -8.73
CA GLU A 42 0.75 -3.67 -9.00
C GLU A 42 2.07 -3.33 -9.68
N GLN A 43 2.06 -2.40 -10.63
CA GLN A 43 3.28 -1.92 -11.27
C GLN A 43 4.21 -1.21 -10.29
N LEU A 44 3.64 -0.36 -9.43
CA LEU A 44 4.42 0.33 -8.38
C LEU A 44 5.01 -0.67 -7.38
N ALA A 45 4.21 -1.63 -6.92
CA ALA A 45 4.67 -2.67 -6.00
C ALA A 45 5.77 -3.53 -6.62
N ALA A 46 5.60 -3.93 -7.89
CA ALA A 46 6.61 -4.68 -8.62
C ALA A 46 7.90 -3.89 -8.79
N TRP A 47 7.82 -2.59 -9.07
CA TRP A 47 9.00 -1.72 -9.13
C TRP A 47 9.70 -1.63 -7.78
N ALA A 48 8.95 -1.43 -6.69
CA ALA A 48 9.49 -1.35 -5.34
C ALA A 48 10.20 -2.64 -4.93
N LEU A 49 9.59 -3.80 -5.23
CA LEU A 49 10.21 -5.11 -4.99
C LEU A 49 11.52 -5.30 -5.76
N ARG A 50 11.59 -4.83 -7.02
CA ARG A 50 12.85 -4.91 -7.80
C ARG A 50 13.95 -4.02 -7.23
N HIS A 51 13.62 -2.94 -6.54
CA HIS A 51 14.59 -1.95 -6.05
C HIS A 51 14.79 -1.98 -4.54
N GLN A 52 14.16 -2.92 -3.83
CA GLN A 52 14.20 -2.96 -2.36
C GLN A 52 15.62 -3.02 -1.80
N ASP A 53 16.49 -3.81 -2.43
CA ASP A 53 17.89 -3.96 -2.00
C ASP A 53 18.70 -2.70 -2.29
N ALA A 54 18.52 -2.08 -3.46
CA ALA A 54 19.18 -0.83 -3.81
C ALA A 54 18.75 0.32 -2.88
N ILE A 55 17.46 0.38 -2.54
CA ILE A 55 16.92 1.32 -1.56
C ILE A 55 17.53 1.05 -0.17
N GLY A 56 17.65 -0.21 0.24
CA GLY A 56 18.31 -0.61 1.49
C GLY A 56 19.79 -0.16 1.53
N ALA A 57 20.56 -0.48 0.50
CA ALA A 57 21.96 -0.09 0.41
C ALA A 57 22.16 1.43 0.41
N ALA A 58 21.26 2.18 -0.25
CA ALA A 58 21.28 3.63 -0.24
C ALA A 58 21.00 4.20 1.16
N ARG A 59 20.06 3.61 1.91
CA ARG A 59 19.78 3.97 3.31
C ARG A 59 20.99 3.70 4.20
N ASP A 60 21.58 2.51 4.11
CA ASP A 60 22.75 2.16 4.90
C ASP A 60 23.95 3.07 4.61
N ALA A 61 24.16 3.43 3.34
CA ALA A 61 25.21 4.36 2.96
C ALA A 61 24.98 5.76 3.53
N TYR A 62 23.74 6.25 3.48
CA TYR A 62 23.36 7.53 4.08
C TYR A 62 23.59 7.51 5.60
N ASP A 63 23.13 6.46 6.28
CA ASP A 63 23.24 6.33 7.74
C ASP A 63 24.70 6.24 8.20
N ARG A 64 25.56 5.54 7.46
CA ARG A 64 27.01 5.53 7.73
C ARG A 64 27.64 6.92 7.57
N ALA A 65 27.22 7.69 6.57
CA ALA A 65 27.74 9.02 6.33
C ALA A 65 27.24 10.07 7.34
N HIS A 66 26.07 9.85 7.97
CA HIS A 66 25.41 10.83 8.83
C HIS A 66 25.27 10.40 10.30
N THR A 67 25.71 9.20 10.67
CA THR A 67 25.87 8.80 12.07
C THR A 67 27.05 9.55 12.68
N LYS A 68 26.77 10.47 13.61
CA LYS A 68 27.80 11.03 14.48
C LYS A 68 28.34 9.93 15.40
N PRO A 69 29.67 9.84 15.62
CA PRO A 69 30.20 8.97 16.66
C PRO A 69 29.58 9.42 17.99
N VAL A 70 28.79 8.55 18.62
CA VAL A 70 28.49 8.69 20.05
C VAL A 70 29.84 8.54 20.73
N ALA A 71 30.37 9.64 21.27
CA ALA A 71 31.52 9.58 22.15
C ALA A 71 31.14 8.69 23.33
N VAL A 72 31.62 7.45 23.33
CA VAL A 72 31.56 6.57 24.48
C VAL A 72 32.45 7.25 25.52
N GLY A 73 31.80 7.94 26.47
CA GLY A 73 32.49 8.52 27.62
C GLY A 73 33.23 7.39 28.33
N THR A 74 34.56 7.41 28.21
CA THR A 74 35.46 6.63 29.03
C THR A 74 35.34 7.17 30.45
N GLU A 75 34.40 6.65 31.22
CA GLU A 75 34.36 6.85 32.66
C GLU A 75 35.38 5.88 33.27
N THR A 76 36.64 6.35 33.32
CA THR A 76 37.66 5.80 34.22
C THR A 76 37.51 6.53 35.55
N ARG A 77 36.87 5.90 36.53
CA ARG A 77 37.21 6.07 37.94
C ARG A 77 36.67 4.92 38.79
#